data_AF-A0A2J0MLX0-F1
#
_entry.id   AF-A0A2J0MLX0-F1
#
_cell.length_a   1.000
_cell.length_b   1.000
_cell.length_c   1.000
_cell.angle_alpha   90.00
_cell.angle_beta   90.00
_cell.angle_gamma   90.00
#
_symmetry.space_group_name_H-M   'P 1'
#
loop_
_entity.id
_entity.type
_entity.pdbx_description
1 polymer ?
#
loop_
_entity_poly.entity_id
_entity_poly.type
_entity_poly.pdbx_seq_one_letter_code
_entity_poly.pdbx_strand_id
1 'polypeptide(L)' 'MVGPIKQAYLNQRIPSEQRATILSFDSMMGRGGAVLGLLGSGYLAERSGIPLTWLVSGCILAVGVAVFYKLGNGEKAQSP' A
#
# COMPACT_ATOMS: atom_id res chain seq x y z
N MET A 1 2.55 0.23 -12.53
CA MET A 1 1.59 0.75 -13.51
C MET A 1 0.56 1.77 -12.96
N VAL A 2 0.45 2.01 -11.63
CA VAL A 2 -0.46 3.04 -11.05
C VAL A 2 0.18 4.43 -10.88
N GLY A 3 1.52 4.53 -10.96
CA GLY A 3 2.30 5.74 -10.71
C GLY A 3 1.79 7.03 -11.40
N PRO A 4 1.57 7.04 -12.72
CA PRO A 4 1.15 8.28 -13.41
C PRO A 4 -0.28 8.73 -13.03
N ILE A 5 -1.20 7.80 -12.79
CA ILE A 5 -2.59 8.11 -12.37
C ILE A 5 -2.59 8.71 -10.96
N LYS A 6 -1.83 8.11 -10.04
CA LYS A 6 -1.66 8.61 -8.68
C LYS A 6 -1.02 10.01 -8.66
N GLN A 7 0.01 10.23 -9.47
CA GLN A 7 0.66 11.53 -9.56
C GLN A 7 -0.27 12.63 -10.12
N ALA A 8 -1.08 12.31 -11.13
CA ALA A 8 -2.08 13.25 -11.65
C ALA A 8 -3.13 13.60 -10.58
N TYR A 9 -3.63 12.60 -9.84
CA TYR A 9 -4.59 12.82 -8.75
C TYR A 9 -4.01 13.68 -7.62
N LEU A 10 -2.78 13.40 -7.18
CA LEU A 10 -2.11 14.16 -6.12
C LEU A 10 -1.79 15.60 -6.56
N ASN A 11 -1.40 15.80 -7.82
CA ASN A 11 -1.12 17.14 -8.36
C ASN A 11 -2.38 18.03 -8.41
N GLN A 12 -3.56 17.46 -8.60
CA GLN A 12 -4.82 18.22 -8.62
C GLN A 12 -5.41 18.48 -7.22
N ARG A 13 -4.99 17.73 -6.19
CA ARG A 13 -5.64 17.70 -4.87
C ARG A 13 -4.76 18.19 -3.71
N ILE A 14 -3.44 18.31 -3.89
CA ILE A 14 -2.51 18.58 -2.78
C ILE A 14 -1.78 19.93 -2.98
N PRO A 15 -1.84 20.84 -1.99
CA PRO A 15 -1.00 22.05 -1.96
C PRO A 15 0.49 21.69 -2.03
N SER A 16 1.24 22.38 -2.90
CA SER A 16 2.64 22.08 -3.24
C SER A 16 3.55 21.84 -2.03
N GLU A 17 3.36 22.61 -0.95
CA GLU A 17 4.22 22.59 0.24
C GLU A 17 4.30 21.24 0.96
N GLN A 18 3.21 20.45 0.97
CA GLN A 18 3.18 19.18 1.70
C GLN A 18 3.29 17.95 0.78
N ARG A 19 3.29 18.14 -0.54
CA ARG A 19 3.32 17.05 -1.54
C ARG A 19 4.59 16.20 -1.41
N ALA A 20 5.72 16.83 -1.13
CA ALA A 20 6.99 16.14 -0.93
C ALA A 20 6.95 15.23 0.31
N THR A 21 6.41 15.72 1.42
CA THR A 21 6.30 14.95 2.67
C THR A 21 5.35 13.75 2.51
N ILE A 22 4.18 13.95 1.89
CA ILE A 22 3.22 12.88 1.63
C ILE A 22 3.82 11.82 0.70
N LEU A 23 4.54 12.23 -0.34
CA LEU A 23 5.18 11.31 -1.28
C LEU A 23 6.33 10.52 -0.61
N SER A 24 7.11 11.17 0.25
CA SER A 24 8.15 10.51 1.05
C SER A 24 7.56 9.53 2.04
N PHE A 25 6.47 9.88 2.72
CA PHE A 25 5.76 8.99 3.62
C PHE A 25 5.20 7.76 2.88
N ASP A 26 4.59 7.97 1.72
CA ASP A 26 4.11 6.89 0.85
C ASP A 26 5.24 5.95 0.42
N SER A 27 6.38 6.53 0.01
CA SER A 27 7.57 5.78 -0.35
C SER A 27 8.15 5.01 0.84
N MET A 28 8.14 5.61 2.04
CA MET A 28 8.58 4.99 3.27
C MET A 28 7.70 3.80 3.63
N MET A 29 6.38 3.93 3.52
CA MET A 29 5.43 2.83 3.75
C MET A 29 5.65 1.71 2.74
N GLY A 30 5.82 2.02 1.44
CA GLY A 30 6.07 1.02 0.41
C GLY A 30 7.38 0.26 0.63
N ARG A 31 8.47 0.99 0.92
CA ARG A 31 9.80 0.39 1.17
C ARG A 31 9.84 -0.37 2.49
N GLY A 32 9.29 0.20 3.56
CA GLY A 32 9.21 -0.44 4.87
C GLY A 32 8.38 -1.72 4.82
N GLY A 33 7.24 -1.69 4.14
CA GLY A 33 6.42 -2.88 3.89
C GLY A 33 7.17 -3.96 3.11
N ALA A 34 7.98 -3.59 2.10
CA ALA A 34 8.79 -4.55 1.37
C ALA A 34 9.86 -5.22 2.25
N VAL A 35 10.55 -4.46 3.11
CA VAL A 35 11.53 -5.00 4.05
C VAL A 35 10.86 -5.96 5.04
N LEU A 36 9.74 -5.55 5.64
CA LEU A 36 8.98 -6.40 6.56
C LEU A 36 8.44 -7.65 5.87
N GLY A 37 7.95 -7.51 4.64
CA GLY A 37 7.45 -8.62 3.84
C GLY A 37 8.55 -9.63 3.54
N LEU A 38 9.73 -9.19 3.10
CA LEU A 38 10.85 -10.07 2.77
C LEU A 38 11.40 -10.78 4.01
N LEU A 39 11.70 -10.04 5.09
CA LEU A 39 12.24 -10.63 6.31
C LEU A 39 11.21 -11.53 7.02
N GLY A 40 9.97 -11.08 7.11
CA GLY A 40 8.89 -11.83 7.75
C GLY A 40 8.53 -13.10 6.98
N SER A 41 8.40 -13.02 5.65
CA SER A 41 8.11 -14.20 4.82
C SER A 41 9.29 -15.17 4.77
N GLY A 42 10.53 -14.67 4.72
CA GLY A 42 11.74 -15.50 4.78
C GLY A 42 11.82 -16.29 6.08
N TYR A 43 11.64 -15.60 7.22
CA TYR A 43 11.61 -16.24 8.53
C TYR A 43 10.48 -17.27 8.67
N LEU A 44 9.29 -16.96 8.16
CA LEU A 44 8.16 -17.90 8.20
C LEU A 44 8.38 -19.11 7.29
N ALA A 45 8.99 -18.90 6.11
CA ALA A 45 9.31 -19.98 5.18
C ALA A 45 10.37 -20.93 5.75
N GLU A 46 11.33 -20.40 6.50
CA GLU A 46 12.36 -21.20 7.15
C GLU A 46 11.77 -22.10 8.27
N ARG A 47 10.77 -21.60 9.02
CA ARG A 47 10.16 -22.36 10.13
C ARG A 47 9.01 -23.28 9.75
N SER A 48 8.19 -22.86 8.79
CA SER A 48 6.92 -23.54 8.48
C SER A 48 6.82 -24.00 7.03
N GLY A 49 7.87 -23.78 6.24
CA GLY A 49 7.95 -24.17 4.84
C GLY A 49 7.29 -23.17 3.89
N ILE A 50 7.66 -23.30 2.62
CA ILE A 50 7.19 -22.45 1.52
C ILE A 50 5.66 -22.46 1.36
N PRO A 51 4.94 -23.62 1.46
CA PRO A 51 3.49 -23.64 1.23
C PRO A 51 2.71 -22.78 2.23
N LEU A 52 3.05 -22.85 3.53
CA LEU A 52 2.35 -22.08 4.56
C LEU A 52 2.61 -20.58 4.40
N THR A 53 3.84 -20.19 4.08
CA THR A 53 4.20 -18.78 3.82
C THR A 53 3.41 -18.17 2.66
N TRP A 54 3.20 -18.93 1.58
CA TRP A 54 2.36 -18.49 0.46
C TRP A 54 0.90 -18.35 0.85
N LEU A 55 0.38 -19.27 1.66
CA LEU A 55 -1.00 -19.21 2.16
C LEU A 55 -1.21 -17.97 3.03
N VAL A 56 -0.30 -17.70 3.97
CA VAL A 56 -0.31 -16.49 4.80
C VAL A 56 -0.20 -15.22 3.96
N SER A 57 0.70 -15.18 2.98
CA SER A 57 0.85 -14.04 2.07
C SER A 57 -0.44 -13.78 1.27
N GLY A 58 -1.10 -14.85 0.80
CA GLY A 58 -2.40 -14.77 0.14
C GLY A 58 -3.49 -14.21 1.05
N CYS A 59 -3.54 -14.65 2.32
CA CYS A 59 -4.46 -14.10 3.31
C CYS A 59 -4.23 -12.60 3.55
N ILE A 60 -2.98 -12.17 3.68
CA ILE A 60 -2.63 -10.74 3.83
C ILE A 60 -3.15 -9.93 2.63
N LEU A 61 -2.97 -10.43 1.40
CA LEU A 61 -3.46 -9.78 0.20
C LEU A 61 -4.99 -9.70 0.17
N ALA A 62 -5.68 -10.78 0.54
CA ALA A 62 -7.14 -10.82 0.60
C ALA A 62 -7.71 -9.82 1.61
N VAL A 63 -7.08 -9.71 2.79
CA VAL A 63 -7.42 -8.67 3.78
C VAL A 63 -7.19 -7.27 3.20
N GLY A 64 -6.07 -7.05 2.51
CA GLY A 64 -5.79 -5.79 1.83
C GLY A 64 -6.89 -5.40 0.84
N VAL A 65 -7.31 -6.34 -0.02
CA VAL A 65 -8.42 -6.13 -0.97
C VAL A 65 -9.71 -5.81 -0.24
N ALA A 66 -10.05 -6.54 0.82
CA ALA A 66 -11.27 -6.31 1.59
C ALA A 66 -11.28 -4.92 2.25
N VAL A 67 -10.15 -4.47 2.80
CA VAL A 67 -9.99 -3.13 3.38
C VAL A 67 -10.15 -2.07 2.28
N PHE A 68 -9.46 -2.22 1.15
CA PHE A 68 -9.58 -1.28 0.04
C PHE A 68 -11.00 -1.20 -0.52
N TYR A 69 -11.71 -2.33 -0.62
CA TYR A 69 -13.10 -2.35 -1.06
C TYR A 69 -14.05 -1.62 -0.10
N LYS A 70 -13.75 -1.65 1.21
CA LYS A 70 -14.54 -0.97 2.24
C LYS A 70 -14.25 0.53 2.34
N LEU A 71 -13.09 1.01 1.91
CA LEU A 71 -12.81 2.44 1.81
C LEU A 71 -13.57 3.01 0.60
N GLY A 72 -14.73 3.61 0.86
CA GLY A 72 -15.52 4.27 -0.19
C GLY A 72 -14.74 5.37 -0.90
N ASN A 73 -14.96 5.51 -2.22
CA ASN A 73 -14.33 6.53 -3.05
C ASN A 73 -14.48 7.93 -2.41
N GLY A 74 -13.36 8.62 -2.23
CA GLY A 74 -13.27 9.96 -1.64
C GLY A 74 -13.87 11.09 -2.49
N GLU A 75 -14.93 10.83 -3.25
CA GLU A 75 -15.60 11.78 -4.16
C GLU A 75 -16.34 12.90 -3.42
N LYS A 76 -16.46 12.85 -2.08
CA LYS A 76 -17.25 13.83 -1.30
C LYS A 76 -16.56 15.18 -1.02
N ALA A 77 -15.34 15.42 -1.49
CA ALA A 77 -14.59 16.64 -1.18
C ALA A 77 -14.68 17.74 -2.26
N GLN A 78 -15.58 17.64 -3.23
CA GLN A 78 -15.73 18.65 -4.27
C GLN A 78 -17.20 18.81 -4.68
N SER A 79 -17.99 19.40 -3.78
CA SER A 79 -19.20 20.13 -4.18
C SER A 79 -18.88 21.63 -4.18
N PRO A 80 -19.36 22.36 -5.20
CA PRO A 80 -18.95 23.73 -5.52
C PRO A 80 -19.33 24.77 -4.46
#